data_AF-A0A2S9G9B8-F1
#
_entry.id   AF-A0A2S9G9B8-F1
#
_cell.length_a   1.000
_cell.length_b   1.000
_cell.length_c   1.000
_cell.angle_alpha   90.00
_cell.angle_beta   90.00
_cell.angle_gamma   90.00
#
_symmetry.space_group_name_H-M   'P 1'
#
loop_
_entity.id
_entity.type
_entity.pdbx_description
1 polymer ?
#
loop_
_entity_poly.entity_id
_entity_poly.type
_entity_poly.pdbx_seq_one_letter_code
_entity_poly.pdbx_strand_id
1 'polypeptide(L)'
;QLGIQPDVVAFGKKTQVCGLMAGGRVDEITDNVFTVSSRINSTWGGNLVDMVRSRRILEVIEVDGLFDQAADSGRYLRGQLDTLA
;
A
#
# COMPACT_ATOMS: atom_id res chain seq x y z
N GLN A 1 14.16 -4.65 4.62
CA GLN A 1 13.12 -3.81 5.27
C GLN A 1 13.81 -2.76 6.12
N LEU A 2 13.30 -1.53 6.23
CA LEU A 2 13.97 -0.41 6.93
C LEU A 2 14.02 -0.54 8.47
N GLY A 3 13.48 -1.63 9.04
CA GLY A 3 13.51 -1.89 10.49
C GLY A 3 12.64 -0.95 11.33
N ILE A 4 11.75 -0.18 10.70
CA ILE A 4 10.86 0.79 11.35
C ILE A 4 9.42 0.32 11.20
N GLN A 5 8.65 0.36 12.29
CA GLN A 5 7.23 0.07 12.32
C GLN A 5 6.44 1.38 12.45
N PRO A 6 5.72 1.83 11.40
CA PRO A 6 4.89 3.03 11.48
C PRO A 6 3.54 2.77 12.15
N ASP A 7 2.99 3.78 12.82
CA ASP A 7 1.62 3.78 13.34
C ASP A 7 0.58 4.02 12.22
N VAL A 8 0.94 4.78 11.18
CA VAL A 8 0.08 5.11 10.04
C VAL A 8 0.86 5.06 8.73
N VAL A 9 0.27 4.45 7.70
CA VAL A 9 0.81 4.37 6.34
C VAL A 9 -0.23 4.85 5.35
N ALA A 10 0.08 5.87 4.55
CA ALA A 10 -0.73 6.27 3.41
C ALA A 10 -0.32 5.49 2.14
N PHE A 11 -1.29 5.01 1.36
CA PHE A 11 -1.07 4.26 0.13
C PHE A 11 -1.91 4.78 -1.04
N GLY A 12 -1.47 4.51 -2.26
CA GLY A 12 -2.13 4.94 -3.48
C GLY A 12 -1.37 4.49 -4.74
N LYS A 13 -1.69 5.12 -5.88
CA LYS A 13 -1.16 4.78 -7.21
C LYS A 13 -1.47 3.33 -7.59
N LYS A 14 -0.55 2.39 -7.34
CA LYS A 14 -0.66 0.99 -7.78
C LYS A 14 -1.83 0.27 -7.15
N THR A 15 -2.21 0.64 -5.92
CA THR A 15 -3.37 0.10 -5.22
C THR A 15 -4.71 0.46 -5.85
N GLN A 16 -4.73 1.32 -6.87
CA GLN A 16 -5.93 1.87 -7.54
C GLN A 16 -6.78 2.72 -6.58
N VAL A 17 -7.38 2.10 -5.56
CA VAL A 17 -7.98 2.81 -4.42
C VAL A 17 -6.86 3.32 -3.50
N CYS A 18 -6.94 4.60 -3.13
CA CYS A 18 -6.05 5.22 -2.15
C CYS A 18 -6.62 5.06 -0.74
N GLY A 19 -5.77 5.22 0.27
CA GLY A 19 -6.22 5.14 1.65
C GLY A 19 -5.07 5.18 2.64
N LEU A 20 -5.39 4.75 3.86
CA LEU A 20 -4.46 4.64 4.97
C LEU A 20 -4.63 3.30 5.67
N MET A 21 -3.55 2.78 6.25
CA MET A 21 -3.57 1.74 7.28
C MET A 21 -3.12 2.41 8.57
N ALA A 22 -3.86 2.22 9.67
CA ALA A 22 -3.55 2.82 10.96
C ALA A 22 -3.71 1.80 12.09
N GLY A 23 -2.95 1.98 13.16
CA GLY A 23 -3.00 1.19 14.39
C GLY A 23 -1.91 1.65 15.35
N GLY A 24 -1.38 0.74 16.16
CA GLY A 24 -0.27 1.05 17.06
C GLY A 24 -0.69 2.07 18.10
N ARG A 25 0.03 3.19 18.21
CA ARG A 25 -0.29 4.24 19.17
C ARG A 25 -1.61 4.97 18.88
N VAL A 26 -2.16 4.84 17.68
CA VAL A 26 -3.49 5.38 17.37
C VAL A 26 -4.56 4.72 18.24
N ASP A 27 -4.41 3.42 18.53
CA ASP A 27 -5.38 2.65 19.31
C ASP A 27 -5.33 2.98 20.81
N GLU A 28 -4.25 3.63 21.30
CA GLU A 28 -4.17 4.16 22.67
C GLU A 28 -5.18 5.29 22.91
N ILE A 29 -5.65 5.94 21.84
CA ILE A 29 -6.65 7.00 21.89
C ILE A 29 -8.03 6.41 21.54
N THR A 30 -8.86 6.20 22.56
CA THR A 30 -10.13 5.48 22.44
C THR A 30 -11.14 6.14 21.50
N ASP A 31 -11.11 7.47 21.39
CA ASP A 31 -11.98 8.30 20.55
C ASP A 31 -11.27 8.80 19.27
N ASN A 32 -10.30 8.03 18.78
CA ASN A 32 -9.64 8.34 17.52
C ASN A 32 -10.61 8.36 16.32
N VAL A 33 -10.14 8.92 15.21
CA VAL A 33 -10.94 9.15 13.99
C VAL A 33 -11.47 7.88 13.32
N PHE A 34 -10.98 6.70 13.68
CA PHE A 34 -11.45 5.41 13.17
C PHE A 34 -12.55 4.79 14.03
N THR A 35 -12.73 5.25 15.29
CA THR A 35 -13.79 4.78 16.19
C THR A 35 -14.97 5.74 16.27
N VAL A 36 -14.74 7.03 16.02
CA VAL A 36 -15.80 8.07 16.04
C VAL A 36 -16.33 8.32 14.63
N SER A 37 -17.63 8.12 14.44
CA SER A 37 -18.31 8.27 13.14
C SER A 37 -18.17 9.70 12.56
N SER A 38 -18.17 9.78 11.22
CA SER A 38 -18.20 11.04 10.46
C SER A 38 -16.97 11.96 10.61
N ARG A 39 -15.88 11.49 11.24
CA ARG A 39 -14.64 12.27 11.38
C ARG A 39 -13.82 12.34 10.09
N ILE A 40 -13.85 11.28 9.29
CA ILE A 40 -13.23 11.20 7.95
C ILE A 40 -14.28 10.62 7.01
N ASN A 41 -14.55 11.29 5.89
CA ASN A 41 -15.52 10.80 4.91
C ASN A 41 -15.27 11.36 3.50
N SER A 42 -15.88 10.75 2.50
CA SER A 42 -16.02 11.27 1.15
C SER A 42 -17.31 10.74 0.52
N THR A 43 -17.84 11.40 -0.51
CA THR A 43 -19.10 10.99 -1.17
C THR A 43 -19.07 9.54 -1.65
N TRP A 44 -17.92 9.04 -2.12
CA TRP A 44 -17.81 7.71 -2.73
C TRP A 44 -17.10 6.67 -1.88
N GLY A 45 -16.29 7.06 -0.89
CA GLY A 45 -15.52 6.09 -0.10
C GLY A 45 -14.49 5.29 -0.93
N GLY A 46 -14.03 5.85 -2.05
CA GLY A 46 -13.23 5.14 -3.05
C GLY A 46 -14.08 4.63 -4.22
N ASN A 47 -13.43 4.41 -5.37
CA ASN A 47 -14.14 3.92 -6.56
C ASN A 47 -14.26 2.39 -6.52
N LEU A 48 -15.49 1.86 -6.61
CA LEU A 48 -15.75 0.42 -6.57
C LEU A 48 -15.04 -0.35 -7.71
N VAL A 49 -14.99 0.21 -8.91
CA VAL A 49 -14.29 -0.40 -10.06
C VAL A 49 -12.79 -0.51 -9.77
N ASP A 50 -12.23 0.48 -9.08
CA ASP A 50 -10.84 0.45 -8.65
C ASP A 50 -10.60 -0.60 -7.56
N MET A 51 -11.54 -0.80 -6.64
CA MET A 51 -11.47 -1.86 -5.63
C MET A 51 -11.49 -3.26 -6.28
N VAL A 52 -12.42 -3.51 -7.21
CA VAL A 52 -12.49 -4.80 -7.92
C VAL A 52 -11.22 -5.06 -8.73
N ARG A 53 -10.72 -4.04 -9.44
CA ARG A 53 -9.47 -4.13 -10.21
C ARG A 53 -8.26 -4.35 -9.29
N SER A 54 -8.17 -3.61 -8.19
CA SER A 54 -7.08 -3.73 -7.21
C SER A 54 -7.01 -5.12 -6.62
N ARG A 55 -8.16 -5.67 -6.21
CA ARG A 55 -8.25 -7.05 -5.73
C ARG A 55 -7.64 -8.03 -6.73
N ARG A 56 -8.06 -7.96 -8.00
CA ARG A 56 -7.56 -8.90 -9.01
C ARG A 56 -6.06 -8.73 -9.28
N ILE A 57 -5.55 -7.49 -9.24
CA ILE A 57 -4.11 -7.21 -9.36
C ILE A 57 -3.35 -7.82 -8.17
N LEU A 58 -3.85 -7.70 -6.95
CA LEU A 58 -3.21 -8.28 -5.76
C LEU A 58 -3.19 -9.82 -5.82
N GLU A 59 -4.26 -10.45 -6.27
CA GLU A 59 -4.30 -11.91 -6.51
C GLU A 59 -3.22 -12.35 -7.53
N VAL A 60 -3.01 -11.58 -8.60
CA VAL A 60 -1.94 -11.85 -9.58
C VAL A 60 -0.56 -11.62 -8.98
N ILE A 61 -0.37 -10.55 -8.21
CA ILE A 61 0.91 -10.28 -7.51
C ILE A 61 1.29 -11.45 -6.60
N GLU A 62 0.32 -12.01 -5.88
CA GLU A 62 0.51 -13.15 -4.99
C GLU A 62 0.79 -14.44 -5.77
N VAL A 63 -0.08 -14.83 -6.71
CA VAL A 63 0.04 -16.09 -7.46
C VAL A 63 1.32 -16.17 -8.27
N ASP A 64 1.73 -15.05 -8.88
CA ASP A 64 2.90 -15.02 -9.76
C ASP A 64 4.19 -14.62 -9.01
N GLY A 65 4.14 -14.41 -7.68
CA GLY A 65 5.32 -14.07 -6.88
C GLY A 65 6.01 -12.77 -7.31
N LEU A 66 5.24 -11.74 -7.67
CA LEU A 66 5.77 -10.57 -8.39
C LEU A 66 6.71 -9.69 -7.55
N PHE A 67 6.73 -9.84 -6.22
CA PHE A 67 7.71 -9.14 -5.38
C PHE A 67 9.13 -9.69 -5.55
N ASP A 68 9.28 -11.01 -5.65
CA ASP A 68 10.59 -11.64 -5.88
C ASP A 68 11.07 -11.31 -7.30
N GLN A 69 10.18 -11.39 -8.30
CA GLN A 69 10.48 -10.98 -9.66
C GLN A 69 10.93 -9.51 -9.75
N ALA A 70 10.30 -8.61 -8.98
CA ALA A 70 10.69 -7.22 -8.90
C ALA A 70 12.08 -7.03 -8.25
N ALA A 71 12.40 -7.82 -7.22
CA ALA A 71 13.73 -7.80 -6.60
C ALA A 71 14.82 -8.25 -7.59
N ASP A 72 14.56 -9.30 -8.36
CA ASP A 72 15.49 -9.84 -9.36
C ASP A 72 15.72 -8.86 -10.51
N SER A 73 14.62 -8.33 -11.06
CA SER A 73 14.67 -7.31 -12.12
C SER A 73 15.35 -6.03 -11.64
N GLY A 74 15.15 -5.65 -10.38
CA GLY A 74 15.81 -4.51 -9.75
C GLY A 74 17.33 -4.68 -9.64
N ARG A 75 17.82 -5.87 -9.26
CA ARG A 75 19.26 -6.16 -9.25
C ARG A 75 19.87 -6.10 -10.64
N TYR A 76 19.19 -6.66 -11.63
CA TYR A 76 19.62 -6.57 -13.03
C TYR A 76 19.74 -5.13 -13.49
N LEU A 77 18.67 -4.33 -13.34
CA LEU A 77 18.68 -2.92 -13.74
C LEU A 77 19.78 -2.14 -13.02
N ARG A 78 19.98 -2.37 -11.72
CA ARG A 78 21.04 -1.71 -10.97
C ARG A 78 22.43 -2.02 -11.53
N GLY A 79 22.72 -3.29 -11.83
CA GLY A 79 24.01 -3.67 -12.43
C GLY A 79 24.26 -3.04 -13.80
N GLN A 80 23.20 -2.89 -14.61
CA GLN A 80 23.31 -2.18 -15.89
C GLN A 80 23.62 -0.68 -15.71
N LEU A 81 23.04 -0.05 -14.67
CA LEU A 81 23.34 1.34 -14.35
C LEU A 81 24.77 1.52 -13.82
N ASP A 82 25.26 0.57 -13.02
CA ASP A 82 26.64 0.59 -12.52
C ASP A 82 27.66 0.42 -13.67
N THR A 83 27.29 -0.27 -14.76
CA THR A 83 28.13 -0.39 -15.97
C THR A 83 28.14 0.89 -16.83
N LEU A 84 27.07 1.69 -16.75
CA LEU A 84 26.94 2.94 -17.51
C LEU A 84 27.67 4.13 -16.85
N ALA A 85 27.95 4.06 -15.56
CA ALA A 85 28.64 5.09 -14.78
C ALA A 85 30.16 4.95 -14.91
#